data_AF-A0A1Y5ME70-F1
#
_entry.id   AF-A0A1Y5ME70-F1
#
_cell.length_a   1.000
_cell.length_b   1.000
_cell.length_c   1.000
_cell.angle_alpha   90.00
_cell.angle_beta   90.00
_cell.angle_gamma   90.00
#
_symmetry.space_group_name_H-M   'P 1'
#
loop_
_entity.id
_entity.type
_entity.pdbx_description
1 polymer ?
#
loop_
_entity_poly.entity_id
_entity_poly.type
_entity_poly.pdbx_seq_one_letter_code
_entity_poly.pdbx_strand_id
1 'polypeptide(L)'
;MLTIKEILQLIRTIVVEIVLEILSYIVVPIALVFTKREDDHLPRWARWFEDANDYYDSQCAAINGDSGWREKHYPEPSNRSYKARLHWLFRNRIGYYSSEVAGVRVSTIDPASVTTIGDIHATSNNGTKSTWCKVTCRLNNGKTRFGLYKVIRYSKKYYCRIYLGWKLMDIAGMTKSNYASYLEPEDKIKLKTVWSIHPFKKVRDNG
;
A
#
# COMPACT_ATOMS: atom_id res chain seq x y z
N MET A 1 -9.31 2.03 -19.43
CA MET A 1 -8.52 3.28 -19.45
C MET A 1 -8.90 4.18 -18.27
N LEU A 2 -8.03 5.13 -17.89
CA LEU A 2 -8.34 6.14 -16.86
C LEU A 2 -9.09 7.32 -17.47
N THR A 3 -10.05 7.86 -16.73
CA THR A 3 -10.76 9.10 -17.06
C THR A 3 -9.94 10.33 -16.67
N ILE A 4 -10.28 11.50 -17.20
CA ILE A 4 -9.62 12.77 -16.84
C ILE A 4 -9.68 13.02 -15.33
N LYS A 5 -10.83 12.75 -14.70
CA LYS A 5 -10.99 12.89 -13.24
C LYS A 5 -10.01 12.01 -12.47
N GLU A 6 -9.83 10.76 -12.89
CA GLU A 6 -8.90 9.82 -12.26
C GLU A 6 -7.44 10.24 -12.47
N ILE A 7 -7.10 10.77 -13.65
CA ILE A 7 -5.77 11.33 -13.92
C ILE A 7 -5.49 12.52 -13.01
N LEU A 8 -6.44 13.45 -12.85
CA LEU A 8 -6.29 14.60 -11.95
C LEU A 8 -6.15 14.16 -10.47
N GLN A 9 -6.91 13.15 -10.05
CA GLN A 9 -6.75 12.55 -8.71
C GLN A 9 -5.36 11.96 -8.52
N LEU A 10 -4.83 11.26 -9.52
CA LEU A 10 -3.49 10.68 -9.49
C LEU A 10 -2.41 11.75 -9.41
N ILE A 11 -2.47 12.78 -10.27
CA ILE A 11 -1.50 13.89 -10.28
C ILE A 11 -1.49 14.59 -8.92
N ARG A 12 -2.67 14.92 -8.37
CA ARG A 12 -2.78 15.52 -7.04
C ARG A 12 -2.11 14.65 -5.96
N THR A 13 -2.32 13.34 -6.01
CA THR A 13 -1.73 12.40 -5.05
C THR A 13 -0.22 12.39 -5.17
N ILE A 14 0.31 12.25 -6.40
CA ILE A 14 1.75 12.23 -6.68
C ILE A 14 2.43 13.52 -6.22
N VAL A 15 1.86 14.69 -6.52
CA VAL A 15 2.45 15.99 -6.15
C VAL A 15 2.61 16.12 -4.63
N VAL A 16 1.60 15.72 -3.85
CA VAL A 16 1.67 15.82 -2.39
C VAL A 16 2.61 14.74 -1.82
N GLU A 17 2.52 13.51 -2.30
CA GLU A 17 3.31 12.41 -1.78
C GLU A 17 4.79 12.53 -2.11
N ILE A 18 5.17 13.01 -3.29
CA ILE A 18 6.58 13.22 -3.64
C ILE A 18 7.26 14.18 -2.65
N VAL A 19 6.58 15.27 -2.25
CA VAL A 19 7.13 16.21 -1.27
C VAL A 19 7.39 15.51 0.06
N LEU A 20 6.42 14.73 0.55
CA LEU A 20 6.55 13.98 1.79
C LEU A 20 7.60 12.85 1.69
N GLU A 21 7.68 12.15 0.55
CA GLU A 21 8.69 11.12 0.32
C GLU A 21 10.11 11.71 0.31
N ILE A 22 10.31 12.88 -0.30
CA ILE A 22 11.61 13.58 -0.26
C ILE A 22 11.96 13.96 1.18
N LEU A 23 11.02 14.55 1.92
CA LEU A 23 11.21 14.91 3.34
C LEU A 23 11.55 13.69 4.21
N SER A 24 11.00 12.51 3.88
CA SER A 24 11.25 11.29 4.64
C SER A 24 12.72 10.89 4.67
N TYR A 25 13.50 11.19 3.63
CA TYR A 25 14.93 10.89 3.58
C TYR A 25 15.76 11.69 4.59
N ILE A 26 15.24 12.81 5.08
CA ILE A 26 15.90 13.64 6.09
C ILE A 26 15.27 13.38 7.46
N VAL A 27 13.94 13.41 7.55
CA VAL A 27 13.23 13.31 8.82
C VAL A 27 13.37 11.94 9.46
N VAL A 28 13.24 10.85 8.70
CA VAL A 28 13.23 9.49 9.26
C VAL A 28 14.58 9.11 9.89
N PRO A 29 15.75 9.31 9.23
CA PRO A 29 17.04 9.05 9.87
C PRO A 29 17.21 9.77 11.20
N ILE A 30 16.88 11.07 11.23
CA ILE A 30 16.98 11.90 12.44
C ILE A 30 16.04 11.37 13.52
N ALA A 31 14.77 11.11 13.18
CA ALA A 31 13.77 10.63 14.12
C ALA A 31 14.17 9.29 14.76
N LEU A 32 14.77 8.38 13.98
CA LEU A 32 15.23 7.07 14.46
C LEU A 32 16.38 7.14 15.45
N VAL A 33 17.21 8.19 15.43
CA VAL A 33 18.26 8.40 16.44
C VAL A 33 17.64 8.65 17.83
N PHE A 34 16.44 9.22 17.88
CA PHE A 34 15.70 9.45 19.12
C PHE A 34 14.79 8.28 19.52
N THR A 35 14.85 7.16 18.80
CA THR A 35 14.00 5.98 19.05
C THR A 35 14.80 4.90 19.76
N LYS A 36 14.31 4.46 20.92
CA LYS A 36 14.89 3.36 21.70
C LYS A 36 14.53 2.01 21.10
N ARG A 37 15.19 0.93 21.54
CA ARG A 37 15.00 -0.41 20.97
C ARG A 37 13.60 -0.97 21.27
N GLU A 38 13.09 -0.66 22.46
CA GLU A 38 11.77 -1.03 22.96
C GLU A 38 10.64 -0.25 22.29
N ASP A 39 10.92 0.90 21.67
CA ASP A 39 9.89 1.71 21.03
C ASP A 39 9.33 1.00 19.79
N ASP A 40 8.02 1.12 19.59
CA ASP A 40 7.34 0.66 18.38
C ASP A 40 6.95 1.82 17.44
N HIS A 41 7.21 3.06 17.87
CA HIS A 41 6.86 4.27 17.14
C HIS A 41 8.01 5.28 17.07
N LEU A 42 8.01 6.08 16.01
CA LEU A 42 8.76 7.32 15.92
C LEU A 42 8.28 8.34 16.97
N PRO A 43 9.13 9.31 17.34
CA PRO A 43 8.73 10.47 18.13
C PRO A 43 7.48 11.14 17.54
N ARG A 44 6.62 11.69 18.41
CA ARG A 44 5.30 12.26 18.01
C ARG A 44 5.38 13.23 16.82
N TRP A 45 6.42 14.06 16.76
CA TRP A 45 6.64 15.04 15.69
C TRP A 45 6.94 14.39 14.33
N ALA A 46 7.42 13.15 14.30
CA ALA A 46 7.77 12.41 13.08
C ALA A 46 6.80 11.26 12.75
N ARG A 47 5.74 11.06 13.55
CA ARG A 47 4.75 9.98 13.34
C ARG A 47 4.05 10.00 12.00
N TRP A 48 4.08 11.12 11.29
CA TRP A 48 3.57 11.24 9.92
C TRP A 48 4.29 10.32 8.90
N PHE A 49 5.49 9.84 9.22
CA PHE A 49 6.34 9.07 8.30
C PHE A 49 6.30 7.55 8.52
N GLU A 50 5.71 7.08 9.61
CA GLU A 50 5.45 5.64 9.88
C GLU A 50 3.98 5.31 9.65
N ASP A 51 3.59 4.04 9.63
CA ASP A 51 2.18 3.67 9.74
C ASP A 51 1.83 3.27 11.18
N ALA A 52 1.48 4.27 12.00
CA ALA A 52 1.32 4.12 13.44
C ALA A 52 0.18 3.16 13.86
N ASN A 53 -0.72 2.79 12.95
CA ASN A 53 -1.86 1.93 13.23
C ASN A 53 -1.78 0.59 12.49
N ASP A 54 -0.60 0.23 11.98
CA ASP A 54 -0.39 -1.03 11.25
C ASP A 54 -0.01 -2.13 12.25
N TYR A 55 -0.86 -3.16 12.38
CA TYR A 55 -0.67 -4.27 13.29
C TYR A 55 -0.73 -5.59 12.52
N TYR A 56 0.22 -6.49 12.81
CA TYR A 56 0.30 -7.83 12.24
C TYR A 56 0.66 -8.81 13.36
N ASP A 57 -0.08 -9.90 13.47
CA ASP A 57 0.06 -10.91 14.53
C ASP A 57 -0.02 -10.29 15.95
N SER A 58 -0.94 -9.34 16.14
CA SER A 58 -1.06 -8.52 17.37
C SER A 58 0.17 -7.69 17.74
N GLN A 59 1.12 -7.52 16.81
CA GLN A 59 2.33 -6.71 17.01
C GLN A 59 2.32 -5.48 16.12
N CYS A 60 2.76 -4.33 16.66
CA CYS A 60 2.86 -3.10 15.91
C CYS A 60 3.97 -3.19 14.85
N ALA A 61 3.61 -2.95 13.60
CA ALA A 61 4.53 -2.97 12.46
C ALA A 61 5.08 -1.58 12.10
N ALA A 62 4.67 -0.52 12.80
CA ALA A 62 4.89 0.88 12.42
C ALA A 62 6.34 1.17 12.01
N ILE A 63 7.31 0.93 12.89
CA ILE A 63 8.74 1.03 12.56
C ILE A 63 9.46 -0.32 12.49
N ASN A 64 8.90 -1.36 13.11
CA ASN A 64 9.55 -2.66 13.30
C ASN A 64 9.23 -3.68 12.21
N GLY A 65 8.39 -3.32 11.23
CA GLY A 65 8.04 -4.15 10.09
C GLY A 65 6.89 -5.13 10.33
N ASP A 66 6.23 -5.50 9.24
CA ASP A 66 5.18 -6.53 9.21
C ASP A 66 5.76 -7.95 9.43
N SER A 67 4.88 -8.94 9.50
CA SER A 67 5.26 -10.35 9.71
C SER A 67 6.26 -10.85 8.67
N GLY A 68 6.06 -10.52 7.40
CA GLY A 68 6.97 -10.89 6.32
C GLY A 68 8.34 -10.20 6.41
N TRP A 69 8.39 -8.95 6.88
CA TRP A 69 9.63 -8.23 7.15
C TRP A 69 10.43 -8.91 8.26
N ARG A 70 9.75 -9.25 9.35
CA ARG A 70 10.35 -9.97 10.48
C ARG A 70 10.83 -11.35 10.07
N GLU A 71 10.07 -12.10 9.27
CA GLU A 71 10.45 -13.45 8.87
C GLU A 71 11.61 -13.47 7.85
N LYS A 72 11.55 -12.63 6.80
CA LYS A 72 12.37 -12.81 5.59
C LYS A 72 13.53 -11.83 5.45
N HIS A 73 13.49 -10.72 6.18
CA HIS A 73 14.47 -9.64 6.01
C HIS A 73 15.25 -9.36 7.29
N TYR A 74 14.57 -9.17 8.42
CA TYR A 74 15.19 -8.88 9.71
C TYR A 74 14.46 -9.61 10.83
N PRO A 75 14.84 -10.86 11.17
CA PRO A 75 14.28 -11.59 12.30
C PRO A 75 14.44 -10.86 13.63
N GLU A 76 13.47 -11.00 14.53
CA GLU A 76 13.62 -10.53 15.91
C GLU A 76 14.88 -11.17 16.54
N PRO A 77 15.73 -10.38 17.24
CA PRO A 77 15.52 -8.99 17.65
C PRO A 77 16.21 -7.94 16.76
N SER A 78 16.59 -8.30 15.52
CA SER A 78 17.36 -7.46 14.59
C SER A 78 16.52 -6.44 13.83
N ASN A 79 15.20 -6.68 13.67
CA ASN A 79 14.24 -5.71 13.12
C ASN A 79 14.16 -4.41 13.93
N ARG A 80 14.51 -4.45 15.22
CA ARG A 80 14.54 -3.28 16.11
C ARG A 80 15.84 -2.47 15.98
N SER A 81 16.76 -2.87 15.11
CA SER A 81 17.98 -2.09 14.82
C SER A 81 17.65 -0.85 14.00
N TYR A 82 18.46 0.20 14.16
CA TYR A 82 18.36 1.43 13.35
C TYR A 82 18.31 1.12 11.84
N LYS A 83 19.21 0.24 11.37
CA LYS A 83 19.30 -0.13 9.95
C LYS A 83 18.03 -0.81 9.45
N ALA A 84 17.47 -1.74 10.22
CA ALA A 84 16.26 -2.45 9.83
C ALA A 84 15.04 -1.50 9.78
N ARG A 85 14.88 -0.64 10.79
CA ARG A 85 13.81 0.37 10.84
C ARG A 85 13.92 1.38 9.71
N LEU A 86 15.15 1.85 9.43
CA LEU A 86 15.41 2.75 8.32
C LEU A 86 15.03 2.13 6.98
N HIS A 87 15.44 0.88 6.72
CA HIS A 87 15.07 0.17 5.50
C HIS A 87 13.55 -0.05 5.40
N TRP A 88 12.88 -0.38 6.51
CA TRP A 88 11.43 -0.55 6.55
C TRP A 88 10.68 0.73 6.20
N LEU A 89 11.06 1.84 6.83
CA LEU A 89 10.44 3.16 6.62
C LEU A 89 10.78 3.73 5.24
N PHE A 90 11.96 3.44 4.68
CA PHE A 90 12.27 3.79 3.30
C PHE A 90 11.54 2.93 2.28
N ARG A 91 11.15 1.70 2.63
CA ARG A 91 10.27 0.86 1.81
C ARG A 91 8.80 1.32 1.90
N ASN A 92 8.36 1.75 3.07
CA ASN A 92 6.99 2.18 3.36
C ASN A 92 6.97 3.65 3.80
N ARG A 93 7.49 4.52 2.94
CA ARG A 93 7.53 5.96 3.21
C ARG A 93 6.13 6.47 3.43
N ILE A 94 6.01 7.49 4.28
CA ILE A 94 4.79 8.30 4.46
C ILE A 94 3.55 7.46 4.83
N GLY A 95 3.76 6.37 5.58
CA GLY A 95 2.74 5.36 5.89
C GLY A 95 1.44 5.99 6.37
N TYR A 96 1.50 6.80 7.43
CA TYR A 96 0.37 7.49 8.04
C TYR A 96 -0.38 8.38 7.05
N TYR A 97 0.33 9.16 6.23
CA TYR A 97 -0.32 10.00 5.23
C TYR A 97 -1.08 9.15 4.21
N SER A 98 -0.43 8.11 3.67
CA SER A 98 -1.02 7.24 2.65
C SER A 98 -2.21 6.43 3.16
N SER A 99 -2.26 6.11 4.46
CA SER A 99 -3.30 5.29 5.08
C SER A 99 -4.41 6.10 5.75
N GLU A 100 -4.08 7.12 6.54
CA GLU A 100 -5.02 7.88 7.37
C GLU A 100 -5.54 9.15 6.70
N VAL A 101 -4.68 9.84 5.95
CA VAL A 101 -5.00 11.16 5.39
C VAL A 101 -5.55 11.04 3.97
N ALA A 102 -4.79 10.40 3.09
CA ALA A 102 -5.14 10.21 1.69
C ALA A 102 -5.84 8.86 1.42
N GLY A 103 -5.68 7.90 2.32
CA GLY A 103 -6.24 6.55 2.20
C GLY A 103 -7.76 6.49 2.28
N VAL A 104 -8.30 5.30 2.05
CA VAL A 104 -9.75 5.03 2.09
C VAL A 104 -10.03 3.94 3.10
N ARG A 105 -10.95 4.18 4.04
CA ARG A 105 -11.44 3.13 4.95
C ARG A 105 -12.47 2.27 4.24
N VAL A 106 -12.33 0.95 4.31
CA VAL A 106 -13.28 0.00 3.69
C VAL A 106 -14.71 0.22 4.22
N SER A 107 -14.85 0.56 5.50
CA SER A 107 -16.14 0.89 6.13
C SER A 107 -16.86 2.11 5.53
N THR A 108 -16.15 2.94 4.76
CA THR A 108 -16.71 4.16 4.14
C THR A 108 -17.11 3.98 2.69
N ILE A 109 -16.90 2.79 2.13
CA ILE A 109 -17.21 2.44 0.74
C ILE A 109 -18.66 1.96 0.66
N ASP A 110 -19.39 2.42 -0.36
CA ASP A 110 -20.67 1.83 -0.74
C ASP A 110 -20.41 0.53 -1.50
N PRO A 111 -20.69 -0.66 -0.93
CA PRO A 111 -20.35 -1.94 -1.54
C PRO A 111 -21.10 -2.20 -2.86
N ALA A 112 -22.26 -1.58 -3.09
CA ALA A 112 -22.95 -1.70 -4.39
C ALA A 112 -22.33 -0.84 -5.50
N SER A 113 -21.47 0.12 -5.13
CA SER A 113 -20.78 0.97 -6.09
C SER A 113 -19.46 0.39 -6.59
N VAL A 114 -19.00 -0.72 -5.98
CA VAL A 114 -17.74 -1.34 -6.38
C VAL A 114 -17.92 -1.96 -7.75
N THR A 115 -17.11 -1.50 -8.70
CA THR A 115 -17.05 -2.05 -10.05
C THR A 115 -15.64 -2.53 -10.31
N THR A 116 -15.52 -3.77 -10.78
CA THR A 116 -14.25 -4.37 -11.15
C THR A 116 -14.27 -4.71 -12.64
N ILE A 117 -13.22 -4.30 -13.36
CA ILE A 117 -13.07 -4.56 -14.79
C ILE A 117 -11.69 -5.18 -15.02
N GLY A 118 -11.65 -6.26 -15.78
CA GLY A 118 -10.43 -7.03 -16.03
C GLY A 118 -10.32 -8.25 -15.12
N ASP A 119 -9.08 -8.65 -14.83
CA ASP A 119 -8.75 -9.87 -14.11
C ASP A 119 -8.63 -9.62 -12.60
N ILE A 120 -9.61 -10.08 -11.81
CA ILE A 120 -9.61 -9.90 -10.35
C ILE A 120 -8.37 -10.51 -9.67
N HIS A 121 -7.69 -11.47 -10.32
CA HIS A 121 -6.50 -12.13 -9.83
C HIS A 121 -5.20 -11.55 -10.42
N ALA A 122 -5.26 -10.36 -11.03
CA ALA A 122 -4.10 -9.72 -11.65
C ALA A 122 -2.91 -9.55 -10.69
N THR A 123 -3.16 -9.32 -9.40
CA THR A 123 -2.12 -9.18 -8.36
C THR A 123 -1.39 -10.48 -8.07
N SER A 124 -2.06 -11.62 -8.20
CA SER A 124 -1.55 -12.97 -7.94
C SER A 124 -0.85 -13.61 -9.15
N ASN A 125 -0.98 -13.01 -10.32
CA ASN A 125 -0.44 -13.51 -11.59
C ASN A 125 1.11 -13.55 -11.65
N ASN A 126 1.83 -12.85 -10.78
CA ASN A 126 3.31 -12.90 -10.66
C ASN A 126 4.11 -12.67 -11.96
N GLY A 127 3.51 -12.06 -12.98
CA GLY A 127 4.16 -11.76 -14.25
C GLY A 127 4.11 -12.88 -15.29
N THR A 128 3.36 -13.96 -15.04
CA THR A 128 3.24 -15.10 -15.98
C THR A 128 2.51 -14.70 -17.27
N LYS A 129 1.56 -13.76 -17.22
CA LYS A 129 1.00 -13.12 -18.42
C LYS A 129 0.78 -11.63 -18.24
N SER A 130 0.68 -10.90 -19.35
CA SER A 130 0.18 -9.52 -19.31
C SER A 130 -1.29 -9.55 -18.88
N THR A 131 -1.63 -8.78 -17.85
CA THR A 131 -2.98 -8.73 -17.29
C THR A 131 -3.20 -7.37 -16.63
N TRP A 132 -4.45 -7.03 -16.35
CA TRP A 132 -4.80 -5.80 -15.66
C TRP A 132 -6.13 -5.93 -14.95
N CYS A 133 -6.30 -5.11 -13.93
CA CYS A 133 -7.54 -4.96 -13.19
C CYS A 133 -7.72 -3.49 -12.84
N LYS A 134 -8.94 -3.00 -13.01
CA LYS A 134 -9.36 -1.69 -12.53
C LYS A 134 -10.53 -1.87 -11.60
N VAL A 135 -10.41 -1.33 -10.40
CA VAL A 135 -11.49 -1.27 -9.43
C VAL A 135 -11.87 0.20 -9.24
N THR A 136 -13.16 0.49 -9.21
CA THR A 136 -13.69 1.81 -8.85
C THR A 136 -14.74 1.67 -7.77
N CYS A 137 -14.84 2.66 -6.88
CA CYS A 137 -15.89 2.70 -5.87
C CYS A 137 -16.31 4.14 -5.57
N ARG A 138 -17.47 4.25 -4.93
CA ARG A 138 -18.00 5.48 -4.34
C ARG A 138 -17.96 5.36 -2.82
N LEU A 139 -17.58 6.44 -2.17
CA LEU A 139 -17.60 6.57 -0.72
C LEU A 139 -18.94 7.13 -0.26
N ASN A 140 -19.26 6.97 1.02
CA ASN A 140 -20.51 7.47 1.62
C ASN A 140 -20.70 8.99 1.47
N ASN A 141 -19.61 9.75 1.29
CA ASN A 141 -19.64 11.19 1.01
C ASN A 141 -19.76 11.54 -0.49
N GLY A 142 -20.11 10.57 -1.34
CA GLY A 142 -20.29 10.74 -2.79
C GLY A 142 -18.98 10.82 -3.60
N LYS A 143 -17.80 10.89 -2.96
CA LYS A 143 -16.52 10.90 -3.69
C LYS A 143 -16.25 9.56 -4.35
N THR A 144 -15.64 9.58 -5.53
CA THR A 144 -15.23 8.37 -6.25
C THR A 144 -13.74 8.13 -6.13
N ARG A 145 -13.34 6.85 -6.15
CA ARG A 145 -11.96 6.38 -6.05
C ARG A 145 -11.71 5.29 -7.08
N PHE A 146 -10.46 5.11 -7.46
CA PHE A 146 -10.04 4.07 -8.41
C PHE A 146 -8.74 3.41 -7.98
N GLY A 147 -8.55 2.16 -8.38
CA GLY A 147 -7.27 1.47 -8.32
C GLY A 147 -7.04 0.79 -9.65
N LEU A 148 -5.91 1.05 -10.29
CA LEU A 148 -5.51 0.39 -11.53
C LEU A 148 -4.25 -0.41 -11.27
N TYR A 149 -4.34 -1.72 -11.46
CA TYR A 149 -3.21 -2.64 -11.44
C TYR A 149 -2.98 -3.17 -12.86
N LYS A 150 -1.74 -3.12 -13.33
CA LYS A 150 -1.38 -3.59 -14.67
C LYS A 150 -0.03 -4.30 -14.65
N VAL A 151 0.01 -5.44 -15.32
CA VAL A 151 1.20 -6.24 -15.57
C VAL A 151 1.43 -6.26 -17.07
N ILE A 152 2.64 -5.89 -17.48
CA ILE A 152 3.08 -5.94 -18.88
C ILE A 152 4.27 -6.90 -18.94
N ARG A 153 4.02 -8.14 -19.39
CA ARG A 153 5.07 -9.12 -19.67
C ARG A 153 5.69 -8.78 -21.03
N TYR A 154 6.92 -8.30 -21.01
CA TYR A 154 7.68 -7.98 -22.22
C TYR A 154 8.86 -8.94 -22.45
N SER A 155 9.12 -9.85 -21.51
CA SER A 155 10.16 -10.88 -21.67
C SER A 155 9.81 -12.15 -20.89
N LYS A 156 10.61 -13.21 -21.11
CA LYS A 156 10.48 -14.46 -20.34
C LYS A 156 10.84 -14.27 -18.86
N LYS A 157 11.82 -13.40 -18.55
CA LYS A 157 12.40 -13.22 -17.20
C LYS A 157 11.83 -12.04 -16.42
N TYR A 158 11.39 -10.98 -17.10
CA TYR A 158 10.99 -9.72 -16.48
C TYR A 158 9.65 -9.19 -17.00
N TYR A 159 8.96 -8.46 -16.14
CA TYR A 159 7.72 -7.75 -16.42
C TYR A 159 7.68 -6.39 -15.72
N CYS A 160 6.88 -5.49 -16.30
CA CYS A 160 6.57 -4.21 -15.67
C CYS A 160 5.29 -4.35 -14.84
N ARG A 161 5.35 -3.95 -13.56
CA ARG A 161 4.20 -3.86 -12.66
C ARG A 161 3.85 -2.40 -12.41
N ILE A 162 2.61 -2.03 -12.68
CA ILE A 162 2.08 -0.69 -12.46
C ILE A 162 0.91 -0.80 -11.49
N TYR A 163 0.89 0.03 -10.45
CA TYR A 163 -0.25 0.18 -9.54
C TYR A 163 -0.48 1.66 -9.24
N LEU A 164 -1.63 2.19 -9.64
CA LEU A 164 -1.98 3.62 -9.55
C LEU A 164 -3.33 3.80 -8.83
N GLY A 165 -3.45 4.89 -8.05
CA GLY A 165 -4.66 5.29 -7.35
C GLY A 165 -4.66 4.83 -5.90
N TRP A 166 -5.66 4.05 -5.51
CA TRP A 166 -5.76 3.42 -4.18
C TRP A 166 -5.56 1.92 -4.29
N LYS A 167 -5.22 1.28 -3.17
CA LYS A 167 -5.03 -0.17 -3.07
C LYS A 167 -6.36 -0.97 -3.18
N LEU A 168 -7.21 -0.63 -4.15
CA LEU A 168 -8.55 -1.20 -4.31
C LEU A 168 -8.56 -2.65 -4.83
N MET A 169 -7.42 -3.21 -5.24
CA MET A 169 -7.37 -4.64 -5.58
C MET A 169 -7.73 -5.53 -4.38
N ASP A 170 -7.53 -5.04 -3.15
CA ASP A 170 -7.89 -5.74 -1.92
C ASP A 170 -9.42 -5.88 -1.75
N ILE A 171 -10.22 -5.14 -2.53
CA ILE A 171 -11.69 -5.23 -2.56
C ILE A 171 -12.23 -5.60 -3.95
N ALA A 172 -11.38 -6.13 -4.83
CA ALA A 172 -11.82 -6.60 -6.13
C ALA A 172 -12.85 -7.73 -5.95
N GLY A 173 -14.01 -7.60 -6.60
CA GLY A 173 -15.13 -8.55 -6.44
C GLY A 173 -15.99 -8.33 -5.18
N MET A 174 -15.78 -7.25 -4.42
CA MET A 174 -16.71 -6.86 -3.35
C MET A 174 -18.09 -6.54 -3.91
N THR A 175 -19.11 -6.99 -3.19
CA THR A 175 -20.54 -6.81 -3.43
C THR A 175 -21.24 -6.56 -2.09
N LYS A 176 -22.53 -6.24 -2.12
CA LYS A 176 -23.34 -6.13 -0.89
C LYS A 176 -23.38 -7.43 -0.08
N SER A 177 -23.41 -8.60 -0.73
CA SER A 177 -23.59 -9.88 -0.04
C SER A 177 -22.33 -10.40 0.62
N ASN A 178 -21.14 -10.08 0.08
CA ASN A 178 -19.85 -10.51 0.64
C ASN A 178 -19.09 -9.38 1.35
N TYR A 179 -19.70 -8.21 1.56
CA TYR A 179 -19.03 -7.05 2.17
C TYR A 179 -18.37 -7.36 3.53
N ALA A 180 -19.03 -8.17 4.35
CA ALA A 180 -18.55 -8.50 5.69
C ALA A 180 -17.17 -9.17 5.70
N SER A 181 -16.84 -9.99 4.69
CA SER A 181 -15.54 -10.67 4.62
C SER A 181 -14.36 -9.73 4.35
N TYR A 182 -14.64 -8.48 3.97
CA TYR A 182 -13.63 -7.45 3.73
C TYR A 182 -13.47 -6.46 4.90
N LEU A 183 -14.22 -6.68 5.99
CA LEU A 183 -14.16 -5.87 7.21
C LEU A 183 -13.39 -6.56 8.35
N GLU A 184 -12.90 -7.78 8.13
CA GLU A 184 -12.24 -8.56 9.18
C GLU A 184 -10.93 -7.88 9.64
N PRO A 185 -10.57 -7.95 10.94
CA PRO A 185 -9.51 -7.12 11.54
C PRO A 185 -8.10 -7.37 10.99
N GLU A 186 -7.87 -8.55 10.43
CA GLU A 186 -6.61 -8.95 9.81
C GLU A 186 -6.48 -8.41 8.37
N ASP A 187 -7.60 -8.02 7.77
CA ASP A 187 -7.67 -7.44 6.44
C ASP A 187 -7.67 -5.91 6.47
N LYS A 188 -7.05 -5.34 5.44
CA LYS A 188 -6.65 -3.93 5.35
C LYS A 188 -7.84 -2.97 5.47
N ILE A 189 -8.18 -2.62 6.71
CA ILE A 189 -9.19 -1.62 7.10
C ILE A 189 -9.02 -0.33 6.29
N LYS A 190 -7.78 0.01 5.93
CA LYS A 190 -7.39 1.18 5.14
C LYS A 190 -6.69 0.77 3.85
N LEU A 191 -7.26 1.20 2.74
CA LEU A 191 -6.69 1.07 1.41
C LEU A 191 -5.81 2.29 1.13
N LYS A 192 -4.50 2.09 1.21
CA LYS A 192 -3.49 3.16 1.00
C LYS A 192 -3.53 3.68 -0.43
N THR A 193 -3.12 4.94 -0.62
CA THR A 193 -2.74 5.44 -1.95
C THR A 193 -1.52 4.69 -2.49
N VAL A 194 -1.38 4.64 -3.81
CA VAL A 194 -0.27 3.96 -4.50
C VAL A 194 -0.05 4.56 -5.90
N TRP A 195 1.22 4.80 -6.25
CA TRP A 195 1.63 5.19 -7.60
C TRP A 195 2.94 4.49 -7.98
N SER A 196 2.98 3.17 -7.82
CA SER A 196 4.19 2.39 -8.05
C SER A 196 4.33 1.96 -9.51
N ILE A 197 5.53 2.15 -10.07
CA ILE A 197 5.95 1.58 -11.36
C ILE A 197 7.23 0.79 -11.12
N HIS A 198 7.18 -0.52 -11.33
CA HIS A 198 8.34 -1.39 -11.23
C HIS A 198 8.62 -2.04 -12.58
N PRO A 199 9.52 -1.48 -13.39
CA PRO A 199 9.75 -1.97 -14.75
C PRO A 199 10.41 -3.35 -14.81
N PHE A 200 11.17 -3.75 -13.79
CA PHE A 200 12.04 -4.95 -13.82
C PHE A 200 11.69 -6.01 -12.78
N LYS A 201 10.41 -6.26 -12.51
CA LYS A 201 10.03 -7.37 -11.62
C LYS A 201 10.37 -8.70 -12.30
N LYS A 202 10.98 -9.62 -11.56
CA LYS A 202 11.25 -10.99 -12.05
C LYS A 202 9.96 -11.79 -12.10
N VAL A 203 9.73 -12.48 -13.21
CA VAL A 203 8.66 -13.48 -13.33
C VAL A 203 8.92 -14.58 -12.31
N ARG A 204 7.88 -14.99 -11.59
CA ARG A 204 7.90 -16.18 -10.74
C ARG A 204 6.87 -17.14 -11.30
N ASP A 205 7.35 -18.18 -11.95
CA ASP A 205 6.51 -19.32 -12.29
C ASP A 205 6.30 -20.06 -10.96
N ASN A 206 5.07 -19.99 -10.44
CA ASN A 206 4.64 -21.02 -9.50
C ASN A 206 4.56 -22.27 -10.37
N GLY A 207 5.48 -23.21 -10.16
CA GLY A 207 5.52 -24.47 -10.91
C GLY A 207 4.19 -25.19 -10.93
#